data_AF-A0A2X1RUK6-F1
#
_entry.id   AF-A0A2X1RUK6-F1
#
_cell.length_a   1.000
_cell.length_b   1.000
_cell.length_c   1.000
_cell.angle_alpha   90.00
_cell.angle_beta   90.00
_cell.angle_gamma   90.00
#
_symmetry.space_group_name_H-M   'P 1'
#
loop_
_entity.id
_entity.type
_entity.pdbx_description
1 polymer ?
#
loop_
_entity_poly.entity_id
_entity_poly.type
_entity_poly.pdbx_seq_one_letter_code
_entity_poly.pdbx_strand_id
1 'polypeptide(L)' 'MKIFLGQKYDLIVTNPPYVDEEDLADMPEEFHFEPELALGSGHDGLNITKQILKLAPNYLSENGVVGV' A
#
# COMPACT_ATOMS: atom_id res chain seq x y z
N MET A 1 -7.34 0.83 -9.00
CA MET A 1 -6.20 1.61 -9.54
C MET A 1 -6.07 1.28 -11.02
N LYS A 2 -6.23 2.26 -11.92
CA LYS A 2 -6.15 2.03 -13.37
C LYS A 2 -4.75 2.42 -13.82
N ILE A 3 -3.90 1.43 -14.12
CA ILE A 3 -2.54 1.67 -14.61
C ILE A 3 -2.59 1.77 -16.13
N PHE A 4 -2.15 2.89 -16.69
CA PHE A 4 -1.95 3.03 -18.13
C PHE A 4 -0.52 2.63 -18.46
N LEU A 5 -0.36 1.48 -19.14
CA LEU A 5 0.95 0.96 -19.53
C LEU A 5 1.69 1.96 -20.43
N GLY A 6 2.91 2.34 -20.02
CA GLY A 6 3.76 3.29 -20.74
C GLY A 6 3.62 4.76 -20.35
N GLN A 7 2.67 5.12 -19.48
CA GLN A 7 2.57 6.46 -18.91
C GLN A 7 3.42 6.59 -17.64
N LYS A 8 4.14 7.70 -17.56
CA LYS A 8 4.79 8.16 -16.34
C LYS A 8 3.88 9.17 -15.64
N TYR A 9 3.88 9.15 -14.31
CA TYR A 9 3.06 10.02 -13.48
C TYR A 9 3.95 10.95 -12.65
N ASP A 10 3.53 12.20 -12.49
CA ASP A 10 4.18 13.15 -11.59
C ASP A 10 3.77 12.93 -10.12
N LEU A 11 2.63 12.27 -9.90
CA LEU A 11 2.13 11.96 -8.57
C LEU A 11 1.43 10.60 -8.56
N ILE A 12 1.88 9.71 -7.68
CA ILE A 12 1.20 8.48 -7.31
C ILE A 12 0.77 8.61 -5.85
N VAL A 13 -0.53 8.49 -5.57
CA VAL A 13 -1.07 8.46 -4.21
C VAL A 13 -1.78 7.14 -3.99
N THR A 14 -1.45 6.48 -2.90
CA THR A 14 -2.10 5.24 -2.48
C THR A 14 -2.14 5.20 -0.97
N ASN A 15 -3.12 4.49 -0.42
CA ASN A 15 -3.25 4.22 0.99
C ASN A 15 -3.22 2.69 1.12
N PRO A 16 -2.02 2.08 1.15
CA PRO A 16 -1.90 0.65 1.31
C PRO A 16 -2.34 0.25 2.73
N PRO A 17 -2.76 -1.00 2.94
CA PRO A 17 -2.92 -1.53 4.29
C PRO A 17 -1.61 -1.34 5.08
N TYR A 18 -1.71 -0.87 6.32
CA TYR A 18 -0.56 -0.46 7.15
C TYR A 18 -0.60 -1.04 8.57
N VAL A 19 -1.60 -1.84 8.89
CA VAL A 19 -1.73 -2.44 10.22
C VAL A 19 -0.78 -3.64 10.31
N ASP A 20 0.00 -3.68 11.38
CA ASP A 20 0.88 -4.81 11.68
C ASP A 20 0.12 -5.98 12.32
N GLU A 21 0.77 -7.12 12.45
CA GLU A 21 0.11 -8.36 12.87
C GLU A 21 -0.32 -8.33 14.34
N GLU A 22 0.41 -7.61 15.20
CA GLU A 22 0.08 -7.46 16.62
C GLU A 22 -1.17 -6.58 16.78
N ASP A 23 -1.19 -5.42 16.12
CA ASP A 23 -2.32 -4.49 16.15
C ASP A 23 -3.59 -5.13 15.55
N LEU A 24 -3.46 -5.95 14.50
CA LEU A 24 -4.59 -6.68 13.91
C LEU A 24 -5.17 -7.73 14.84
N ALA A 25 -4.33 -8.40 15.63
CA ALA A 25 -4.77 -9.42 16.59
C ALA A 25 -5.50 -8.79 17.79
N ASP A 26 -5.19 -7.53 18.12
CA ASP A 26 -5.80 -6.76 19.21
C ASP A 26 -7.04 -5.94 18.77
N MET A 27 -7.43 -6.00 17.49
CA MET A 27 -8.59 -5.26 16.98
C MET A 27 -9.93 -5.85 17.46
N PRO A 28 -10.97 -5.01 17.61
CA PRO A 28 -12.32 -5.49 17.93
C PRO A 28 -12.84 -6.48 16.89
N GLU A 29 -13.64 -7.45 17.33
CA GLU A 29 -14.21 -8.52 16.48
C GLU A 29 -14.91 -7.98 15.22
N GLU A 30 -15.46 -6.77 15.30
CA GLU A 30 -16.10 -5.99 14.21
C GLU A 30 -15.19 -5.77 12.99
N PHE A 31 -13.87 -5.68 13.17
CA PHE A 31 -12.90 -5.48 12.09
C PHE A 31 -12.45 -6.79 11.41
N HIS A 32 -12.72 -7.94 12.03
CA HIS A 32 -12.45 -9.26 11.43
C HIS A 32 -13.52 -9.69 10.40
N PHE A 33 -14.62 -8.94 10.27
CA PHE A 33 -15.64 -9.18 9.25
C PHE A 33 -15.29 -8.55 7.89
N GLU A 34 -14.33 -7.64 7.84
CA GLU A 34 -13.73 -7.16 6.60
C GLU A 34 -12.60 -8.11 6.16
N PRO A 35 -12.32 -8.27 4.85
CA PRO A 35 -11.23 -9.13 4.41
C PRO A 35 -9.90 -8.66 5.01
N GLU A 36 -9.14 -9.55 5.66
CA GLU A 36 -7.81 -9.26 6.27
C GLU A 36 -6.87 -8.48 5.33
N LEU A 37 -7.01 -8.71 4.02
CA LEU A 37 -6.33 -8.02 2.92
C LEU A 37 -6.54 -6.49 2.89
N ALA A 38 -7.53 -5.95 3.60
CA ALA A 38 -7.81 -4.52 3.67
C ALA A 38 -6.98 -3.80 4.73
N LEU A 39 -6.49 -4.50 5.75
CA LEU A 39 -5.85 -3.91 6.93
C LEU A 39 -4.40 -4.35 7.10
N GLY A 40 -4.12 -5.64 6.87
CA GLY A 40 -2.82 -6.24 7.12
C GLY A 40 -1.85 -6.14 5.95
N SER A 41 -0.57 -5.87 6.26
CA SER A 41 0.50 -5.80 5.27
C SER A 41 1.78 -6.47 5.80
N GLY A 42 1.60 -7.71 6.27
CA GLY A 42 2.66 -8.52 6.88
C GLY A 42 3.00 -8.12 8.31
N HIS A 43 4.03 -8.77 8.86
CA HIS A 43 4.41 -8.66 10.27
C HIS A 43 4.62 -7.21 10.75
N ASP A 44 5.13 -6.32 9.91
CA ASP A 44 5.37 -4.91 10.27
C ASP A 44 4.40 -3.94 9.59
N GLY A 45 3.34 -4.42 8.94
CA GLY A 45 2.39 -3.57 8.20
C GLY A 45 2.97 -2.93 6.93
N LEU A 46 4.19 -3.27 6.49
CA LEU A 46 4.87 -2.55 5.41
C LEU A 46 5.14 -3.39 4.15
N ASN A 47 4.73 -4.64 4.05
CA ASN A 47 5.02 -5.48 2.87
C ASN A 47 4.51 -4.85 1.57
N ILE A 48 3.27 -4.37 1.55
CA ILE A 48 2.68 -3.73 0.37
C ILE A 48 3.35 -2.38 0.10
N THR A 49 3.59 -1.58 1.14
CA THR A 49 4.30 -0.31 1.06
C THR A 49 5.69 -0.47 0.44
N LYS A 50 6.47 -1.45 0.90
CA LYS A 50 7.79 -1.79 0.36
C LYS A 50 7.72 -2.20 -1.11
N GLN A 51 6.69 -2.96 -1.50
CA GLN A 51 6.48 -3.35 -2.90
C GLN A 51 6.14 -2.13 -3.78
N ILE A 52 5.26 -1.23 -3.31
CA ILE A 52 4.91 0.00 -4.01
C ILE A 52 6.15 0.86 -4.22
N LEU A 53 6.92 1.14 -3.16
CA LEU A 53 8.13 1.96 -3.24
C LEU A 53 9.19 1.35 -4.16
N LYS A 54 9.32 0.01 -4.18
CA LYS A 54 10.23 -0.69 -5.09
C LYS A 54 9.81 -0.58 -6.56
N LEU A 55 8.51 -0.56 -6.85
CA LEU A 55 7.98 -0.51 -8.22
C LEU A 55 7.74 0.91 -8.73
N ALA A 56 7.50 1.88 -7.85
CA ALA A 56 7.16 3.26 -8.18
C ALA A 56 8.10 3.94 -9.19
N PRO A 57 9.45 3.76 -9.15
CA PRO A 57 10.35 4.36 -10.13
C PRO A 57 10.04 3.97 -11.59
N ASN A 58 9.45 2.79 -11.83
CA ASN A 58 9.05 2.36 -13.17
C ASN A 58 7.86 3.16 -13.71
N TYR A 59 7.09 3.82 -12.84
CA TYR A 59 5.87 4.55 -13.18
C TYR A 59 5.96 6.06 -12.92
N LEU A 60 6.99 6.55 -12.21
CA LEU A 60 7.20 7.99 -11.98
C LEU A 60 7.95 8.68 -13.11
N SER A 61 7.62 9.94 -13.35
CA SER A 61 8.43 10.89 -14.11
C SER A 61 9.72 11.25 -13.34
N GLU A 62 10.66 11.94 -13.98
CA GLU A 62 11.96 12.29 -13.37
C GLU A 62 11.85 13.04 -12.04
N ASN A 63 10.82 13.90 -11.91
CA ASN A 63 10.54 14.67 -10.70
C ASN A 63 9.25 14.20 -9.98
N GLY A 64 8.76 13.01 -10.33
CA GLY A 64 7.52 12.48 -9.78
C GLY A 64 7.66 12.06 -8.31
N VAL A 65 6.56 12.14 -7.57
CA VAL A 65 6.50 11.80 -6.14
C VAL A 65 5.50 10.67 -5.90
N VAL A 66 5.83 9.78 -4.95
CA VAL A 66 4.91 8.76 -4.44
C VAL A 66 4.56 9.05 -2.98
N GLY A 67 3.26 9.12 -2.70
CA GLY A 67 2.69 9.11 -1.35
C GLY A 67 2.05 7.75 -1.08
N VAL A 68 2.53 7.10 -0.01
CA VAL A 68 2.01 5.84 0.55
C VAL A 68 1.46 6.11 1.94
#